data_AF-A0A951M066-F1
#
_entry.id   AF-A0A951M066-F1
#
_cell.length_a   1.000
_cell.length_b   1.000
_cell.length_c   1.000
_cell.angle_alpha   90.00
_cell.angle_beta   90.00
_cell.angle_gamma   90.00
#
_symmetry.space_group_name_H-M   'P 1'
#
loop_
_entity.id
_entity.type
_entity.pdbx_description
1 polymer ?
#
loop_
_entity_poly.entity_id
_entity_poly.type
_entity_poly.pdbx_seq_one_letter_code
_entity_poly.pdbx_strand_id
1 'polypeptide(L)'
;MNRHNFLGHLALALTIVLVAAFAGQLRRWERQRDATPRENSNETEALDTRRELFAAEPHGPEVLVRFRPGTSEARISEITAQLNDHVEDQIESVRGLVAIDDLDNAPAQAVADQYSKMSDVVEYAEPNLEINLEPREAGKYSNGDQYGNALDEASESPLSTAGTPSDPMFGEQWSLENSGQRGGKAKADINALTAWGKTTGSRDVVVAVLDSGVDYTHRDLAENMWRRPDNVDEYYDAEIGTVDDQYGYDATLDSGDPMDDNGHGTHCAGIIGAEGDNGLGVAGINWHVQIMPLKFISRTGSGTTKDAIEAINYVINRKQAGVNVRIISASWGSTQKSKALEAVIRKAGEEGML
;
A
#
# COMPACT_ATOMS: atom_id res chain seq x y z
N MET A 1 23.08 30.43 28.00
CA MET A 1 21.69 30.58 28.46
C MET A 1 21.68 30.82 29.96
N ASN A 2 21.06 31.92 30.39
CA ASN A 2 20.94 32.26 31.81
C ASN A 2 20.13 31.20 32.56
N ARG A 3 20.71 30.63 33.62
CA ARG A 3 20.08 29.60 34.47
C ARG A 3 18.76 30.05 35.12
N HIS A 4 18.42 31.34 35.04
CA HIS A 4 17.20 31.91 35.63
C HIS A 4 15.95 31.81 34.75
N ASN A 5 16.05 31.42 33.47
CA ASN A 5 14.89 31.31 32.56
C ASN A 5 14.58 29.87 32.12
N PHE A 6 15.38 28.88 32.52
CA PHE A 6 15.19 27.48 32.12
C PHE A 6 13.86 26.90 32.58
N LEU A 7 13.47 27.19 33.83
CA LEU A 7 12.19 26.73 34.39
C LEU A 7 10.99 27.36 33.68
N GLY A 8 11.10 28.61 33.21
CA GLY A 8 10.04 29.29 32.45
C GLY A 8 9.82 28.67 31.07
N HIS A 9 10.90 28.35 30.36
CA HIS A 9 10.80 27.68 29.05
C HIS A 9 10.35 26.22 29.18
N LEU A 10 10.78 25.50 30.22
CA LEU A 10 10.33 24.13 30.47
C LEU A 10 8.83 24.08 30.82
N ALA A 11 8.35 25.03 31.63
CA ALA A 11 6.93 25.16 31.95
C ALA A 11 6.08 25.49 30.71
N LEU A 12 6.57 26.38 29.83
CA LEU A 12 5.88 26.71 28.58
C LEU A 12 5.82 25.51 27.62
N ALA A 13 6.92 24.77 27.46
CA ALA A 13 6.97 23.57 26.63
C ALA A 13 6.02 22.47 27.14
N LEU A 14 6.01 22.21 28.45
CA LEU A 14 5.07 21.25 29.08
C LEU A 14 3.61 21.67 28.89
N THR A 15 3.33 22.97 28.95
CA THR A 15 1.96 23.49 28.74
C THR A 15 1.52 23.29 27.29
N ILE A 16 2.40 23.55 26.31
CA ILE A 16 2.11 23.33 24.89
C ILE A 16 1.86 21.84 24.59
N VAL A 17 2.70 20.95 25.12
CA VAL A 17 2.54 19.49 24.94
C VAL A 17 1.23 19.00 25.58
N LEU A 18 0.88 19.49 26.77
CA LEU A 18 -0.37 19.11 27.44
C LEU A 18 -1.61 19.64 26.70
N VAL A 19 -1.55 20.86 26.15
CA VAL A 19 -2.64 21.43 25.33
C VAL A 19 -2.79 20.66 24.02
N ALA A 20 -1.68 20.27 23.36
CA ALA A 20 -1.71 19.46 22.15
C ALA A 20 -2.24 18.04 22.41
N ALA A 21 -1.80 17.38 23.49
CA ALA A 21 -2.29 16.07 23.90
C ALA A 21 -3.79 16.10 24.27
N PHE A 22 -4.23 17.16 24.97
CA PHE A 22 -5.63 17.35 25.32
C PHE A 22 -6.49 17.65 24.08
N ALA A 23 -6.01 18.47 23.15
CA ALA A 23 -6.67 18.72 21.87
C ALA A 23 -6.78 17.44 21.01
N GLY A 24 -5.73 16.60 21.00
CA GLY A 24 -5.75 15.29 20.35
C GLY A 24 -6.75 14.33 20.98
N GLN A 25 -6.82 14.27 22.31
CA GLN A 25 -7.82 13.47 23.04
C GLN A 25 -9.25 14.00 22.85
N LEU A 26 -9.46 15.31 22.77
CA LEU A 26 -10.77 15.91 22.52
C LEU A 26 -11.27 15.58 21.11
N ARG A 27 -10.40 15.68 20.09
CA ARG A 27 -10.70 15.24 18.71
C ARG A 27 -10.95 13.73 18.62
N ARG A 28 -10.34 12.92 19.49
CA ARG A 28 -10.62 11.48 19.59
C ARG A 28 -11.98 11.20 20.22
N TRP A 29 -12.36 11.98 21.24
CA TRP A 29 -13.65 11.85 21.91
C TRP A 29 -14.82 12.31 21.03
N GLU A 30 -14.64 13.37 20.24
CA GLU A 30 -15.61 13.80 19.23
C GLU A 30 -15.82 12.72 18.15
N ARG A 31 -14.74 12.10 17.65
CA ARG A 31 -14.81 10.99 16.69
C ARG A 31 -15.50 9.74 17.25
N GLN A 32 -15.34 9.43 18.54
CA GLN A 32 -15.99 8.28 19.18
C GLN A 32 -17.46 8.54 19.54
N ARG A 33 -17.85 9.80 19.79
CA ARG A 33 -19.26 10.16 20.10
C ARG A 33 -20.18 10.04 18.89
N ASP A 34 -19.64 10.16 17.69
CA ASP A 34 -20.36 10.00 16.42
C ASP A 34 -20.47 8.54 15.96
N ALA A 35 -19.86 7.59 16.68
CA ALA A 35 -19.81 6.17 16.32
C ALA A 35 -20.78 5.26 17.12
N THR A 36 -21.75 5.82 17.86
CA THR A 36 -22.82 5.00 18.46
C THR A 36 -23.91 4.68 17.44
N PRO A 37 -24.22 3.40 17.15
CA PRO A 37 -25.17 3.05 16.11
C PRO A 37 -26.61 3.36 16.54
N ARG A 38 -27.36 4.05 15.67
CA ARG A 38 -28.82 3.96 15.63
C ARG A 38 -29.20 3.48 14.24
N GLU A 39 -29.80 2.30 14.19
CA GLU A 39 -30.43 1.74 12.98
C GLU A 39 -31.32 2.81 12.32
N ASN A 40 -31.12 3.05 11.02
CA ASN A 40 -32.16 3.10 9.98
C ASN A 40 -31.62 3.73 8.69
N SER A 41 -31.64 2.95 7.61
CA SER A 41 -31.85 3.22 6.15
C SER A 41 -31.49 4.55 5.46
N ASN A 42 -30.93 5.55 6.13
CA ASN A 42 -30.49 6.83 5.57
C ASN A 42 -28.96 6.94 5.52
N GLU A 43 -28.24 5.89 5.90
CA GLU A 43 -26.78 5.85 5.90
C GLU A 43 -26.20 5.91 4.48
N THR A 44 -26.87 5.37 3.47
CA THR A 44 -26.32 5.38 2.10
C THR A 44 -26.23 6.79 1.51
N GLU A 45 -27.26 7.63 1.72
CA GLU A 45 -27.24 9.04 1.28
C GLU A 45 -26.31 9.90 2.15
N ALA A 46 -26.24 9.65 3.46
CA ALA A 46 -25.35 10.40 4.35
C ALA A 46 -23.87 10.01 4.19
N LEU A 47 -23.57 8.75 3.83
CA LEU A 47 -22.23 8.27 3.46
C LEU A 47 -21.81 8.81 2.10
N ASP A 48 -22.71 8.89 1.12
CA ASP A 48 -22.41 9.53 -0.17
C ASP A 48 -22.15 11.03 -0.01
N THR A 49 -22.98 11.73 0.78
CA THR A 49 -22.78 13.16 1.02
C THR A 49 -21.52 13.44 1.85
N ARG A 50 -21.17 12.57 2.80
CA ARG A 50 -19.89 12.65 3.55
C ARG A 50 -18.69 12.31 2.66
N ARG A 51 -18.81 11.35 1.73
CA ARG A 51 -17.76 11.01 0.75
C ARG A 51 -17.54 12.13 -0.28
N GLU A 52 -18.60 12.85 -0.68
CA GLU A 52 -18.47 14.05 -1.53
C GLU A 52 -17.88 15.24 -0.78
N LEU A 53 -18.09 15.36 0.55
CA LEU A 53 -17.46 16.39 1.38
C LEU A 53 -15.95 16.17 1.64
N PHE A 54 -15.43 14.96 1.38
CA PHE A 54 -13.99 14.68 1.33
C PHE A 54 -13.40 14.80 -0.09
N ALA A 55 -14.17 15.27 -1.08
CA ALA A 55 -13.67 15.65 -2.40
C ALA A 55 -13.08 17.08 -2.44
N ALA A 56 -12.82 17.68 -1.27
CA ALA A 56 -11.87 18.78 -1.18
C ALA A 56 -10.48 18.15 -1.18
N GLU A 57 -9.75 18.28 -2.28
CA GLU A 57 -8.46 17.61 -2.48
C GLU A 57 -7.56 17.82 -1.26
N PRO A 58 -7.17 16.74 -0.55
CA PRO A 58 -6.01 16.83 0.30
C PRO A 58 -4.85 16.96 -0.69
N HIS A 59 -4.31 18.17 -0.83
CA HIS A 59 -3.03 18.33 -1.49
C HIS A 59 -2.03 17.52 -0.64
N GLY A 60 -1.76 16.29 -1.06
CA GLY A 60 -0.61 15.54 -0.56
C GLY A 60 0.66 16.30 -0.94
N PRO A 61 1.83 15.87 -0.46
CA PRO A 61 3.05 16.66 -0.55
C PRO A 61 3.36 16.93 -2.03
N GLU A 62 3.63 18.18 -2.39
CA GLU A 62 3.89 18.58 -3.77
C GLU A 62 5.23 18.06 -4.27
N VAL A 63 6.24 17.94 -3.39
CA VAL A 63 7.60 17.60 -3.80
C VAL A 63 8.29 16.62 -2.85
N LEU A 64 9.19 15.83 -3.44
CA LEU A 64 10.13 14.96 -2.75
C LEU A 64 11.52 15.57 -2.85
N VAL A 65 12.12 15.93 -1.71
CA VAL A 65 13.41 16.62 -1.63
C VAL A 65 14.44 15.78 -0.91
N ARG A 66 15.54 15.48 -1.60
CA ARG A 66 16.71 14.84 -1.02
C ARG A 66 17.72 15.88 -0.59
N PHE A 67 17.83 16.09 0.72
CA PHE A 67 18.91 16.88 1.31
C PHE A 67 20.20 16.08 1.37
N ARG A 68 21.34 16.78 1.25
CA ARG A 68 22.67 16.16 1.32
C ARG A 68 22.95 15.59 2.71
N PRO A 69 23.76 14.53 2.82
CA PRO A 69 24.22 14.04 4.11
C PRO A 69 24.86 15.15 4.95
N GLY A 70 24.43 15.28 6.20
CA GLY A 70 24.92 16.30 7.14
C GLY A 70 24.03 17.53 7.28
N THR A 71 23.03 17.72 6.42
CA THR A 71 21.96 18.69 6.66
C THR A 71 21.10 18.21 7.85
N SER A 72 21.05 19.00 8.93
CA SER A 72 20.26 18.64 10.11
C SER A 72 18.77 18.90 9.91
N GLU A 73 17.91 18.17 10.61
CA GLU A 73 16.46 18.42 10.63
C GLU A 73 16.13 19.87 10.94
N ALA A 74 16.80 20.47 11.94
CA ALA A 74 16.61 21.89 12.26
C ALA A 74 16.94 22.82 11.09
N ARG A 75 17.93 22.48 10.25
CA ARG A 75 18.27 23.24 9.05
C ARG A 75 17.25 23.01 7.94
N ILE A 76 16.74 21.79 7.79
CA ILE A 76 15.66 21.48 6.84
C ILE A 76 14.42 22.30 7.21
N SER A 77 13.96 22.23 8.47
CA SER A 77 12.81 23.01 8.95
C SER A 77 13.01 24.53 8.82
N GLU A 78 14.24 25.02 8.98
CA GLU A 78 14.55 26.44 8.75
C GLU A 78 14.39 26.81 7.26
N ILE A 79 14.88 25.97 6.35
CA ILE A 79 14.76 26.19 4.91
C ILE A 79 13.29 26.16 4.49
N THR A 80 12.54 25.12 4.86
CA THR A 80 11.12 25.00 4.47
C THR A 80 10.30 26.16 5.02
N ALA A 81 10.49 26.54 6.30
CA ALA A 81 9.80 27.69 6.87
C ALA A 81 10.15 29.04 6.19
N GLN A 82 11.38 29.18 5.66
CA GLN A 82 11.77 30.38 4.89
C GLN A 82 11.09 30.44 3.52
N LEU A 83 10.72 29.29 2.96
CA LEU A 83 10.03 29.18 1.69
C LEU A 83 8.50 29.18 1.81
N ASN A 84 7.96 29.24 3.03
CA ASN A 84 6.55 29.04 3.34
C ASN A 84 6.05 27.60 3.08
N ASP A 85 6.94 26.63 3.27
CA ASP A 85 6.66 25.20 3.07
C ASP A 85 6.62 24.44 4.41
N HIS A 86 5.93 23.30 4.42
CA HIS A 86 5.85 22.39 5.54
C HIS A 86 6.52 21.05 5.21
N VAL A 87 7.35 20.53 6.11
CA VAL A 87 7.80 19.13 6.03
C VAL A 87 6.64 18.27 6.50
N GLU A 88 6.04 17.52 5.58
CA GLU A 88 5.00 16.55 5.89
C GLU A 88 5.60 15.28 6.50
N ASP A 89 6.68 14.77 5.90
CA ASP A 89 7.15 13.42 6.15
C ASP A 89 8.65 13.25 5.92
N GLN A 90 9.29 12.40 6.74
CA GLN A 90 10.67 11.97 6.56
C GLN A 90 10.74 10.49 6.16
N ILE A 91 11.15 10.25 4.91
CA ILE A 91 11.31 8.88 4.38
C ILE A 91 12.45 8.15 5.11
N GLU A 92 12.14 7.29 6.09
CA GLU A 92 13.14 6.75 7.03
C GLU A 92 14.09 5.77 6.36
N SER A 93 13.62 5.06 5.34
CA SER A 93 14.44 4.11 4.59
C SER A 93 15.56 4.80 3.81
N VAL A 94 15.41 6.10 3.51
CA VAL A 94 16.37 6.93 2.76
C VAL A 94 16.66 8.22 3.52
N ARG A 95 17.57 8.14 4.50
CA ARG A 95 17.99 9.27 5.36
C ARG A 95 18.11 10.60 4.62
N GLY A 96 17.25 11.57 4.92
CA GLY A 96 17.31 12.93 4.37
C GLY A 96 16.58 13.12 3.05
N LEU A 97 15.81 12.12 2.62
CA LEU A 97 14.69 12.32 1.68
C LEU A 97 13.46 12.72 2.50
N VAL A 98 12.76 13.74 2.06
CA VAL A 98 11.68 14.41 2.80
C VAL A 98 10.54 14.72 1.82
N ALA A 99 9.29 14.50 2.23
CA ALA A 99 8.12 14.99 1.53
C ALA A 99 7.73 16.37 2.06
N ILE A 100 7.51 17.31 1.15
CA ILE A 100 7.28 18.73 1.47
C ILE A 100 6.00 19.19 0.81
N ASP A 101 5.15 19.82 1.62
CA ASP A 101 3.92 20.50 1.27
C ASP A 101 4.18 22.01 1.04
N ASP A 102 3.80 22.53 -0.13
CA ASP A 102 3.92 23.94 -0.55
C ASP A 102 2.64 24.71 -0.20
N LEU A 103 2.73 25.61 0.79
CA LEU A 103 1.55 26.34 1.28
C LEU A 103 1.18 27.55 0.40
N ASP A 104 1.96 27.80 -0.66
CA ASP A 104 1.77 28.88 -1.63
C ASP A 104 0.93 28.43 -2.85
N ASN A 105 0.57 27.15 -2.94
CA ASN A 105 -0.15 26.54 -4.06
C ASN A 105 0.57 26.77 -5.41
N ALA A 106 1.91 26.75 -5.37
CA ALA A 106 2.74 26.81 -6.54
C ALA A 106 2.73 25.45 -7.27
N PRO A 107 2.90 25.43 -8.60
CA PRO A 107 3.01 24.15 -9.32
C PRO A 107 4.20 23.33 -8.79
N ALA A 108 4.00 22.04 -8.51
CA ALA A 108 5.01 21.14 -7.95
C ALA A 108 6.38 21.19 -8.67
N GLN A 109 6.39 21.34 -10.01
CA GLN A 109 7.63 21.50 -10.76
C GLN A 109 8.39 22.79 -10.41
N ALA A 110 7.69 23.90 -10.18
CA ALA A 110 8.30 25.16 -9.79
C ALA A 110 8.91 25.08 -8.38
N VAL A 111 8.22 24.39 -7.45
CA VAL A 111 8.71 24.11 -6.09
C VAL A 111 9.95 23.22 -6.16
N ALA A 112 9.93 22.14 -6.94
CA ALA A 112 11.09 21.27 -7.14
C ALA A 112 12.29 22.03 -7.74
N ASP A 113 12.05 22.92 -8.68
CA ASP A 113 13.08 23.79 -9.27
C ASP A 113 13.64 24.80 -8.25
N GLN A 114 12.83 25.25 -7.29
CA GLN A 114 13.24 26.16 -6.21
C GLN A 114 14.21 25.46 -5.25
N TYR A 115 13.86 24.26 -4.76
CA TYR A 115 14.76 23.46 -3.93
C TYR A 115 16.03 23.05 -4.67
N SER A 116 15.92 22.67 -5.95
CA SER A 116 17.06 22.24 -6.77
C SER A 116 18.14 23.32 -6.96
N LYS A 117 17.79 24.61 -6.80
CA LYS A 117 18.76 25.72 -6.85
C LYS A 117 19.66 25.78 -5.61
N MET A 118 19.24 25.19 -4.48
CA MET A 118 20.01 25.15 -3.22
C MET A 118 21.03 24.01 -3.22
N SER A 119 21.86 23.94 -4.27
CA SER A 119 22.74 22.79 -4.54
C SER A 119 23.81 22.51 -3.47
N ASP A 120 24.05 23.44 -2.57
CA ASP A 120 24.93 23.30 -1.39
C ASP A 120 24.31 22.39 -0.31
N VAL A 121 22.98 22.31 -0.23
CA VAL A 121 22.24 21.55 0.80
C VAL A 121 21.26 20.53 0.22
N VAL A 122 20.80 20.71 -1.02
CA VAL A 122 19.89 19.80 -1.73
C VAL A 122 20.68 19.00 -2.77
N GLU A 123 20.48 17.69 -2.79
CA GLU A 123 21.04 16.75 -3.77
C GLU A 123 20.15 16.67 -5.02
N TYR A 124 18.84 16.52 -4.83
CA TYR A 124 17.82 16.64 -5.86
C TYR A 124 16.47 16.99 -5.23
N ALA A 125 15.58 17.57 -6.04
CA ALA A 125 14.16 17.71 -5.73
C ALA A 125 13.35 17.33 -6.97
N GLU A 126 12.20 16.71 -6.77
CA GLU A 126 11.29 16.31 -7.84
C GLU A 126 9.83 16.43 -7.40
N PRO A 127 8.88 16.63 -8.33
CA PRO A 127 7.46 16.59 -8.00
C PRO A 127 7.06 15.23 -7.42
N ASN A 128 6.09 15.21 -6.51
CA ASN A 128 5.35 14.01 -6.19
C ASN A 128 4.43 13.68 -7.38
N LEU A 129 4.68 12.56 -8.05
CA LEU A 129 4.02 12.25 -9.31
C LEU A 129 2.79 11.38 -9.08
N GLU A 130 1.72 11.70 -9.80
CA GLU A 130 0.54 10.85 -9.89
C GLU A 130 0.85 9.57 -10.70
N ILE A 131 0.35 8.44 -10.21
CA ILE A 131 0.41 7.12 -10.79
C ILE A 131 -1.02 6.64 -10.97
N ASN A 132 -1.39 6.37 -12.22
CA ASN A 132 -2.73 5.94 -12.58
C ASN A 132 -2.68 4.52 -13.14
N LEU A 133 -3.58 3.66 -12.68
CA LEU A 133 -3.92 2.44 -13.40
C LEU A 133 -4.53 2.84 -14.75
N GLU A 134 -4.13 2.11 -15.81
CA GLU A 134 -4.76 2.26 -17.12
C GLU A 134 -6.29 2.14 -16.95
N PRO A 135 -7.09 3.06 -17.53
CA PRO A 135 -8.53 3.00 -17.41
C PRO A 135 -9.01 1.61 -17.84
N ARG A 136 -9.81 0.96 -17.00
CA ARG A 136 -10.47 -0.29 -17.40
C ARG A 136 -11.26 0.03 -18.68
N GLU A 137 -10.80 -0.46 -19.83
CA GLU A 137 -11.51 -0.24 -21.10
C GLU A 137 -12.91 -0.85 -20.96
N ALA A 138 -13.90 -0.01 -20.67
CA ALA A 138 -15.29 -0.39 -20.59
C ALA A 138 -15.73 -0.86 -21.98
N GLY A 139 -15.74 -2.18 -22.20
CA GLY A 139 -16.26 -2.78 -23.43
C GLY A 139 -15.36 -3.78 -24.18
N LYS A 140 -14.12 -4.06 -23.75
CA LYS A 140 -13.34 -5.17 -24.36
C LYS A 140 -13.61 -6.54 -23.74
N TYR A 141 -14.12 -6.57 -22.51
CA TYR A 141 -14.66 -7.77 -21.87
C TYR A 141 -16.19 -7.74 -21.90
N SER A 142 -16.77 -7.45 -23.06
CA SER A 142 -18.20 -7.59 -23.31
C SER A 142 -18.49 -8.97 -23.91
N ASN A 143 -18.11 -10.04 -23.23
CA ASN A 143 -18.81 -11.30 -23.42
C ASN A 143 -19.68 -11.50 -22.21
N GLY A 144 -20.98 -11.64 -22.47
CA GLY A 144 -21.95 -12.15 -21.52
C GLY A 144 -21.68 -13.63 -21.25
N ASP A 145 -20.47 -13.94 -20.78
CA ASP A 145 -20.26 -15.13 -20.00
C ASP A 145 -20.93 -14.82 -18.68
N GLN A 146 -22.14 -15.34 -18.55
CA GLN A 146 -22.82 -15.49 -17.28
C GLN A 146 -21.87 -16.24 -16.34
N TYR A 147 -20.98 -15.54 -15.64
CA TYR A 147 -20.41 -16.02 -14.38
C TYR A 147 -21.50 -15.87 -13.32
N GLY A 148 -22.65 -16.50 -13.59
CA GLY A 148 -23.70 -16.69 -12.63
C GLY A 148 -23.21 -17.73 -11.65
N ASN A 149 -23.07 -17.33 -10.39
CA ASN A 149 -23.14 -18.19 -9.22
C ASN A 149 -22.58 -19.61 -9.42
N ALA A 150 -21.27 -19.74 -9.62
CA ALA A 150 -20.58 -20.98 -9.25
C ALA A 150 -20.18 -20.93 -7.76
N LEU A 151 -21.05 -20.36 -6.92
CA LEU A 151 -20.92 -20.30 -5.46
C LEU A 151 -21.70 -21.41 -4.76
N ASP A 152 -22.37 -22.29 -5.52
CA ASP A 152 -23.18 -23.37 -4.96
C ASP A 152 -22.46 -24.72 -5.04
N GLU A 153 -22.19 -25.21 -3.83
CA GLU A 153 -21.89 -26.58 -3.42
C GLU A 153 -20.55 -27.17 -3.85
N ALA A 154 -19.71 -27.45 -2.84
CA ALA A 154 -18.62 -28.41 -2.89
C ALA A 154 -19.20 -29.80 -3.24
N SER A 155 -19.47 -30.05 -4.52
CA SER A 155 -19.74 -31.39 -5.01
C SER A 155 -18.42 -32.13 -5.10
N GLU A 156 -18.37 -33.36 -4.59
CA GLU A 156 -17.16 -34.19 -4.59
C GLU A 156 -16.60 -34.32 -6.03
N SER A 157 -15.55 -33.55 -6.31
CA SER A 157 -14.81 -33.61 -7.57
C SER A 157 -14.08 -34.96 -7.68
N PRO A 158 -14.04 -35.57 -8.87
CA PRO A 158 -13.35 -36.83 -9.09
C PRO A 158 -11.86 -36.68 -8.75
N LEU A 159 -11.31 -37.72 -8.10
CA LEU A 159 -9.90 -37.84 -7.70
C LEU A 159 -8.93 -37.15 -8.66
N SER A 160 -8.18 -36.17 -8.15
CA SER A 160 -7.18 -35.42 -8.90
C SER A 160 -6.14 -36.34 -9.52
N THR A 161 -5.83 -36.11 -10.79
CA THR A 161 -4.59 -36.62 -11.37
C THR A 161 -3.45 -35.89 -10.68
N ALA A 162 -2.49 -36.63 -10.12
CA ALA A 162 -1.43 -36.08 -9.27
C ALA A 162 -0.84 -34.75 -9.81
N GLY A 163 -1.13 -33.65 -9.11
CA GLY A 163 -0.60 -32.31 -9.39
C GLY A 163 -1.59 -31.28 -9.96
N THR A 164 -2.79 -31.67 -10.39
CA THR A 164 -3.86 -30.74 -10.82
C THR A 164 -4.77 -30.40 -9.65
N PRO A 165 -5.06 -29.11 -9.36
CA PRO A 165 -5.93 -28.73 -8.26
C PRO A 165 -7.39 -29.06 -8.55
N SER A 166 -8.18 -29.27 -7.48
CA SER A 166 -9.63 -29.51 -7.58
C SER A 166 -10.49 -28.25 -7.82
N ASP A 167 -9.87 -27.09 -7.96
CA ASP A 167 -10.53 -25.78 -8.08
C ASP A 167 -11.38 -25.69 -9.36
N PRO A 168 -12.69 -25.39 -9.26
CA PRO A 168 -13.63 -25.49 -10.37
C PRO A 168 -13.27 -24.67 -11.62
N MET A 169 -12.61 -23.52 -11.45
CA MET A 169 -12.23 -22.65 -12.56
C MET A 169 -10.80 -22.89 -13.08
N PHE A 170 -10.06 -23.88 -12.56
CA PHE A 170 -8.68 -24.14 -12.98
C PHE A 170 -8.54 -24.39 -14.49
N GLY A 171 -9.54 -25.04 -15.12
CA GLY A 171 -9.55 -25.27 -16.57
C GLY A 171 -9.50 -23.98 -17.41
N GLU A 172 -9.88 -22.83 -16.85
CA GLU A 172 -9.84 -21.52 -17.50
C GLU A 172 -8.46 -20.84 -17.40
N GLN A 173 -7.60 -21.29 -16.49
CA GLN A 173 -6.30 -20.71 -16.18
C GLN A 173 -5.21 -21.19 -17.15
N TRP A 174 -5.39 -20.85 -18.42
CA TRP A 174 -4.50 -21.26 -19.51
C TRP A 174 -3.01 -20.91 -19.28
N SER A 175 -2.72 -19.87 -18.51
CA SER A 175 -1.34 -19.47 -18.18
C SER A 175 -0.63 -20.51 -17.31
N LEU A 176 -1.37 -21.29 -16.52
CA LEU A 176 -0.87 -22.34 -15.64
C LEU A 176 -0.79 -23.69 -16.35
N GLU A 177 -1.83 -24.01 -17.14
CA GLU A 177 -1.88 -25.20 -18.00
C GLU A 177 -2.59 -24.87 -19.33
N ASN A 178 -1.86 -24.96 -20.44
CA ASN A 178 -2.39 -24.69 -21.77
C ASN A 178 -2.46 -25.99 -22.60
N SER A 179 -3.66 -26.54 -22.73
CA SER A 179 -3.95 -27.67 -23.61
C SER A 179 -4.42 -27.24 -25.01
N GLY A 180 -4.46 -25.91 -25.27
CA GLY A 180 -5.10 -25.33 -26.46
C GLY A 180 -6.59 -25.05 -26.26
N GLN A 181 -7.09 -25.11 -25.02
CA GLN A 181 -8.51 -25.03 -24.67
C GLN A 181 -9.21 -23.73 -25.09
N ARG A 182 -8.46 -22.65 -25.34
CA ARG A 182 -8.98 -21.36 -25.86
C ARG A 182 -8.50 -21.03 -27.28
N GLY A 183 -8.10 -22.04 -28.07
CA GLY A 183 -7.59 -21.85 -29.43
C GLY A 183 -6.17 -21.28 -29.50
N GLY A 184 -5.48 -21.17 -28.35
CA GLY A 184 -4.07 -20.82 -28.27
C GLY A 184 -3.13 -21.97 -28.63
N LYS A 185 -1.82 -21.71 -28.61
CA LYS A 185 -0.80 -22.75 -28.81
C LYS A 185 -0.66 -23.58 -27.54
N ALA A 186 -0.99 -24.86 -27.61
CA ALA A 186 -0.78 -25.80 -26.51
C ALA A 186 0.69 -25.75 -26.01
N LYS A 187 0.87 -25.88 -24.69
CA LYS A 187 2.16 -25.74 -23.97
C LYS A 187 2.78 -24.35 -23.98
N ALA A 188 2.06 -23.33 -24.45
CA ALA A 188 2.41 -21.94 -24.16
C ALA A 188 1.84 -21.55 -22.79
N ASP A 189 2.46 -22.07 -21.73
CA ASP A 189 2.15 -21.87 -20.31
C ASP A 189 3.44 -21.82 -19.49
N ILE A 190 3.32 -21.57 -18.17
CA ILE A 190 4.48 -21.53 -17.25
C ILE A 190 4.89 -22.91 -16.72
N ASN A 191 4.27 -24.00 -17.20
CA ASN A 191 4.43 -25.36 -16.69
C ASN A 191 4.13 -25.52 -15.18
N ALA A 192 3.05 -24.89 -14.69
CA ALA A 192 2.71 -24.86 -13.27
C ALA A 192 2.56 -26.27 -12.67
N LEU A 193 1.86 -27.19 -13.35
CA LEU A 193 1.70 -28.59 -12.89
C LEU A 193 3.04 -29.29 -12.62
N THR A 194 4.06 -29.02 -13.45
CA THR A 194 5.40 -29.61 -13.26
C THR A 194 6.10 -29.00 -12.05
N ALA A 195 5.91 -27.70 -11.81
CA ALA A 195 6.45 -27.02 -10.64
C ALA A 195 5.77 -27.47 -9.33
N TRP A 196 4.44 -27.64 -9.34
CA TRP A 196 3.65 -28.11 -8.19
C TRP A 196 3.97 -29.54 -7.78
N GLY A 197 4.43 -30.39 -8.72
CA GLY A 197 5.04 -31.68 -8.39
C GLY A 197 6.31 -31.59 -7.53
N LYS A 198 6.87 -30.39 -7.32
CA LYS A 198 8.01 -30.13 -6.43
C LYS A 198 7.61 -29.32 -5.19
N THR A 199 6.83 -28.26 -5.37
CA THR A 199 6.30 -27.42 -4.29
C THR A 199 5.11 -26.62 -4.78
N THR A 200 4.11 -26.46 -3.91
CA THR A 200 2.96 -25.57 -4.11
C THR A 200 3.10 -24.26 -3.32
N GLY A 201 4.26 -24.02 -2.72
CA GLY A 201 4.54 -22.84 -1.88
C GLY A 201 4.67 -23.17 -0.39
N SER A 202 4.85 -22.13 0.42
CA SER A 202 4.82 -22.19 1.89
C SER A 202 4.32 -20.86 2.45
N ARG A 203 3.48 -20.93 3.50
CA ARG A 203 3.07 -19.75 4.28
C ARG A 203 4.23 -19.11 5.07
N ASP A 204 5.42 -19.72 5.07
CA ASP A 204 6.63 -19.08 5.59
C ASP A 204 7.11 -17.92 4.70
N VAL A 205 6.72 -17.88 3.43
CA VAL A 205 7.12 -16.84 2.48
C VAL A 205 6.03 -15.77 2.41
N VAL A 206 6.42 -14.52 2.63
CA VAL A 206 5.54 -13.37 2.44
C VAL A 206 5.83 -12.69 1.11
N VAL A 207 4.78 -12.46 0.32
CA VAL A 207 4.78 -11.63 -0.90
C VAL A 207 3.96 -10.38 -0.61
N ALA A 208 4.59 -9.22 -0.72
CA ALA A 208 3.89 -7.96 -0.64
C ALA A 208 3.23 -7.62 -1.98
N VAL A 209 1.97 -7.18 -1.96
CA VAL A 209 1.22 -6.74 -3.14
C VAL A 209 1.04 -5.24 -3.03
N LEU A 210 1.91 -4.51 -3.74
CA LEU A 210 1.92 -3.04 -3.79
C LEU A 210 0.98 -2.57 -4.89
N ASP A 211 -0.27 -2.30 -4.52
CA ASP A 211 -1.38 -2.14 -5.47
C ASP A 211 -2.57 -1.36 -4.85
N SER A 212 -3.80 -1.63 -5.27
CA SER A 212 -5.03 -1.02 -4.75
C SER A 212 -5.55 -1.58 -3.42
N GLY A 213 -4.77 -2.44 -2.77
CA GLY A 213 -5.19 -3.24 -1.63
C GLY A 213 -5.55 -4.68 -2.02
N VAL A 214 -5.99 -5.48 -1.06
CA VAL A 214 -6.51 -6.84 -1.31
C VAL A 214 -7.74 -7.06 -0.45
N ASP A 215 -8.80 -7.64 -1.01
CA ASP A 215 -9.90 -8.19 -0.21
C ASP A 215 -9.41 -9.39 0.59
N TYR A 216 -8.91 -9.10 1.79
CA TYR A 216 -8.40 -10.12 2.71
C TYR A 216 -9.50 -11.01 3.30
N THR A 217 -10.77 -10.76 2.98
CA THR A 217 -11.91 -11.60 3.37
C THR A 217 -12.41 -12.50 2.24
N HIS A 218 -11.85 -12.36 1.03
CA HIS A 218 -12.23 -13.18 -0.11
C HIS A 218 -12.00 -14.66 0.19
N ARG A 219 -13.03 -15.49 -0.05
CA ARG A 219 -13.04 -16.92 0.36
C ARG A 219 -11.88 -17.74 -0.23
N ASP A 220 -11.39 -17.34 -1.39
CA ASP A 220 -10.30 -18.01 -2.10
C ASP A 220 -8.90 -17.45 -1.75
N LEU A 221 -8.83 -16.42 -0.90
CA LEU A 221 -7.57 -15.75 -0.50
C LEU A 221 -7.36 -15.73 1.01
N ALA A 222 -8.44 -15.73 1.81
CA ALA A 222 -8.42 -15.48 3.25
C ALA A 222 -7.39 -16.33 4.01
N GLU A 223 -7.20 -17.59 3.62
CA GLU A 223 -6.26 -18.53 4.21
C GLU A 223 -4.78 -18.24 3.88
N ASN A 224 -4.53 -17.52 2.79
CA ASN A 224 -3.20 -17.07 2.37
C ASN A 224 -2.95 -15.59 2.67
N MET A 225 -3.86 -14.90 3.38
CA MET A 225 -3.61 -13.52 3.77
C MET A 225 -2.59 -13.44 4.90
N TRP A 226 -1.63 -12.53 4.74
CA TRP A 226 -0.70 -12.19 5.80
C TRP A 226 -1.45 -11.59 6.97
N ARG A 227 -1.02 -11.98 8.17
CA ARG A 227 -1.40 -11.36 9.43
C ARG A 227 -0.13 -11.02 10.17
N ARG A 228 -0.08 -9.81 10.75
CA ARG A 228 1.02 -9.42 11.62
C ARG A 228 1.24 -10.50 12.70
N PRO A 229 2.42 -11.14 12.78
CA PRO A 229 2.70 -12.11 13.82
C PRO A 229 2.69 -11.47 15.20
N ASP A 230 2.23 -12.18 16.23
CA ASP A 230 2.16 -11.67 17.61
C ASP A 230 3.51 -11.19 18.19
N ASN A 231 4.62 -11.68 17.63
CA ASN A 231 5.98 -11.30 18.03
C ASN A 231 6.57 -10.14 17.23
N VAL A 232 5.78 -9.49 16.37
CA VAL A 232 6.13 -8.30 15.60
C VAL A 232 5.25 -7.17 16.11
N ASP A 233 5.87 -6.11 16.63
CA ASP A 233 5.16 -4.93 17.13
C ASP A 233 4.37 -4.24 16.00
N GLU A 234 3.31 -3.54 16.37
CA GLU A 234 2.56 -2.64 15.48
C GLU A 234 3.51 -1.68 14.74
N TYR A 235 3.15 -1.31 13.51
CA TYR A 235 3.92 -0.31 12.79
C TYR A 235 3.88 1.03 13.52
N TYR A 236 5.03 1.64 13.69
CA TYR A 236 5.17 2.96 14.29
C TYR A 236 5.98 3.84 13.35
N ASP A 237 5.43 5.02 13.16
CA ASP A 237 5.93 6.09 12.32
C ASP A 237 5.89 7.39 13.15
N ALA A 238 6.86 8.29 12.97
CA ALA A 238 6.99 9.44 13.86
C ALA A 238 5.89 10.49 13.63
N GLU A 239 5.37 10.55 12.40
CA GLU A 239 4.43 11.53 11.88
C GLU A 239 2.99 11.09 12.16
N ILE A 240 2.67 9.82 11.87
CA ILE A 240 1.30 9.29 12.01
C ILE A 240 1.08 8.48 13.30
N GLY A 241 2.17 8.08 13.97
CA GLY A 241 2.13 7.31 15.21
C GLY A 241 2.00 5.80 14.99
N THR A 242 1.33 5.11 15.93
CA THR A 242 1.14 3.65 15.84
C THR A 242 -0.06 3.31 14.97
N VAL A 243 0.15 2.41 14.01
CA VAL A 243 -0.85 1.91 13.07
C VAL A 243 -1.20 0.46 13.41
N ASP A 244 -2.49 0.14 13.51
CA ASP A 244 -2.94 -1.25 13.67
C ASP A 244 -2.91 -2.00 12.33
N ASP A 245 -1.70 -2.30 11.86
CA ASP A 245 -1.38 -2.94 10.58
C ASP A 245 -1.63 -4.47 10.56
N GLN A 246 -2.75 -4.93 11.15
CA GLN A 246 -3.02 -6.36 11.36
C GLN A 246 -3.03 -7.17 10.06
N TYR A 247 -3.46 -6.55 8.95
CA TYR A 247 -3.58 -7.19 7.64
C TYR A 247 -2.72 -6.52 6.56
N GLY A 248 -1.86 -5.56 6.91
CA GLY A 248 -1.04 -4.79 5.97
C GLY A 248 -1.22 -3.29 6.16
N TYR A 249 -0.95 -2.51 5.11
CA TYR A 249 -0.86 -1.05 5.20
C TYR A 249 -1.56 -0.35 4.03
N ASP A 250 -2.33 0.69 4.35
CA ASP A 250 -2.93 1.61 3.39
C ASP A 250 -2.24 2.97 3.48
N ALA A 251 -1.33 3.22 2.55
CA ALA A 251 -0.60 4.47 2.41
C ALA A 251 -1.46 5.62 1.86
N THR A 252 -2.65 5.34 1.33
CA THR A 252 -3.55 6.41 0.85
C THR A 252 -4.26 7.13 1.99
N LEU A 253 -4.33 6.50 3.16
CA LEU A 253 -5.01 6.98 4.37
C LEU A 253 -4.17 6.87 5.64
N ASP A 254 -2.89 6.48 5.51
CA ASP A 254 -1.97 6.21 6.61
C ASP A 254 -2.58 5.30 7.70
N SER A 255 -3.13 4.17 7.25
CA SER A 255 -3.93 3.28 8.10
C SER A 255 -3.58 1.80 7.94
N GLY A 256 -4.05 0.97 8.87
CA GLY A 256 -3.80 -0.47 8.87
C GLY A 256 -4.83 -1.31 8.12
N ASP A 257 -5.70 -0.68 7.32
CA ASP A 257 -6.79 -1.36 6.59
C ASP A 257 -6.58 -1.28 5.07
N PRO A 258 -5.82 -2.21 4.46
CA PRO A 258 -5.54 -2.21 3.03
C PRO A 258 -6.62 -2.95 2.21
N MET A 259 -7.89 -2.86 2.64
CA MET A 259 -9.02 -3.45 1.94
C MET A 259 -9.11 -2.90 0.51
N ASP A 260 -9.28 -3.79 -0.46
CA ASP A 260 -9.39 -3.40 -1.86
C ASP A 260 -10.80 -2.90 -2.17
N ASP A 261 -10.88 -1.64 -2.61
CA ASP A 261 -12.11 -1.00 -3.09
C ASP A 261 -12.07 -0.67 -4.59
N ASN A 262 -11.02 -1.09 -5.30
CA ASN A 262 -10.86 -0.95 -6.75
C ASN A 262 -10.99 -2.31 -7.50
N GLY A 263 -10.36 -3.36 -6.95
CA GLY A 263 -10.38 -4.73 -7.46
C GLY A 263 -9.10 -5.17 -8.19
N HIS A 264 -8.21 -4.23 -8.56
CA HIS A 264 -6.97 -4.55 -9.29
C HIS A 264 -6.01 -5.39 -8.43
N GLY A 265 -5.76 -4.96 -7.20
CA GLY A 265 -4.85 -5.64 -6.29
C GLY A 265 -5.36 -7.03 -5.86
N THR A 266 -6.67 -7.20 -5.63
CA THR A 266 -7.26 -8.52 -5.36
C THR A 266 -7.09 -9.47 -6.54
N HIS A 267 -7.24 -8.99 -7.77
CA HIS A 267 -7.00 -9.79 -8.97
C HIS A 267 -5.53 -10.23 -9.07
N CYS A 268 -4.57 -9.32 -8.82
CA CYS A 268 -3.15 -9.65 -8.78
C CYS A 268 -2.82 -10.66 -7.65
N ALA A 269 -3.40 -10.48 -6.46
CA ALA A 269 -3.25 -11.39 -5.33
C ALA A 269 -3.75 -12.81 -5.66
N GLY A 270 -4.90 -12.93 -6.35
CA GLY A 270 -5.42 -14.21 -6.84
C GLY A 270 -4.43 -14.98 -7.72
N ILE A 271 -3.78 -14.28 -8.66
CA ILE A 271 -2.74 -14.88 -9.52
C ILE A 271 -1.55 -15.37 -8.69
N ILE A 272 -1.12 -14.60 -7.69
CA ILE A 272 0.02 -14.95 -6.83
C ILE A 272 -0.31 -16.16 -5.96
N GLY A 273 -1.48 -16.16 -5.32
CA GLY A 273 -1.77 -17.13 -4.26
C GLY A 273 -3.22 -17.24 -3.81
N ALA A 274 -4.17 -17.28 -4.73
CA ALA A 274 -5.43 -17.96 -4.43
C ALA A 274 -5.13 -19.39 -3.92
N GLU A 275 -5.83 -19.80 -2.86
CA GLU A 275 -5.59 -21.07 -2.19
C GLU A 275 -5.97 -22.22 -3.13
N GLY A 276 -4.97 -22.96 -3.61
CA GLY A 276 -5.20 -24.06 -4.54
C GLY A 276 -5.66 -25.33 -3.82
N ASP A 277 -6.45 -26.12 -4.54
CA ASP A 277 -7.01 -27.40 -4.09
C ASP A 277 -7.94 -27.28 -2.87
N ASN A 278 -8.63 -26.14 -2.75
CA ASN A 278 -9.67 -25.91 -1.74
C ASN A 278 -11.09 -26.14 -2.29
N GLY A 279 -11.22 -26.41 -3.59
CA GLY A 279 -12.50 -26.67 -4.26
C GLY A 279 -13.33 -25.40 -4.49
N LEU A 280 -12.69 -24.23 -4.45
CA LEU A 280 -13.29 -22.92 -4.71
C LEU A 280 -12.56 -22.27 -5.90
N GLY A 281 -13.24 -21.34 -6.57
CA GLY A 281 -12.63 -20.41 -7.52
C GLY A 281 -11.49 -20.95 -8.38
N VAL A 282 -10.31 -20.37 -8.19
CA VAL A 282 -9.10 -20.53 -9.01
C VAL A 282 -7.90 -20.95 -8.16
N ALA A 283 -6.87 -21.52 -8.78
CA ALA A 283 -5.60 -21.78 -8.10
C ALA A 283 -4.58 -20.65 -8.35
N GLY A 284 -3.97 -20.11 -7.30
CA GLY A 284 -2.81 -19.23 -7.43
C GLY A 284 -1.56 -19.99 -7.86
N ILE A 285 -0.52 -19.27 -8.30
CA ILE A 285 0.79 -19.89 -8.58
C ILE A 285 1.34 -20.57 -7.31
N ASN A 286 1.10 -19.99 -6.14
CA ASN A 286 1.44 -20.56 -4.83
C ASN A 286 0.14 -20.89 -4.09
N TRP A 287 -0.17 -22.17 -3.91
CA TRP A 287 -1.36 -22.59 -3.16
C TRP A 287 -1.25 -22.24 -1.68
N HIS A 288 -0.02 -22.16 -1.18
CA HIS A 288 0.29 -21.75 0.18
C HIS A 288 1.33 -20.63 0.17
N VAL A 289 0.96 -19.46 0.65
CA VAL A 289 1.82 -18.27 0.74
C VAL A 289 1.20 -17.31 1.75
N GLN A 290 1.92 -16.28 2.17
CA GLN A 290 1.31 -15.13 2.84
C GLN A 290 1.35 -13.90 1.94
N ILE A 291 0.19 -13.32 1.69
CA ILE A 291 -0.01 -12.12 0.86
C ILE A 291 -0.14 -10.93 1.80
N MET A 292 0.82 -10.01 1.76
CA MET A 292 0.79 -8.74 2.50
C MET A 292 0.30 -7.62 1.57
N PRO A 293 -0.95 -7.16 1.69
CA PRO A 293 -1.48 -6.04 0.94
C PRO A 293 -0.81 -4.73 1.35
N LEU A 294 -0.38 -3.97 0.36
CA LEU A 294 0.11 -2.61 0.51
C LEU A 294 -0.69 -1.72 -0.45
N LYS A 295 -1.69 -1.03 0.09
CA LYS A 295 -2.57 -0.15 -0.69
C LYS A 295 -1.91 1.21 -0.84
N PHE A 296 -1.61 1.59 -2.08
CA PHE A 296 -1.20 2.95 -2.44
C PHE A 296 -2.01 3.52 -3.61
N ILE A 297 -2.85 2.69 -4.24
CA ILE A 297 -3.78 3.08 -5.30
C ILE A 297 -5.19 3.13 -4.71
N SER A 298 -5.82 4.29 -4.83
CA SER A 298 -7.17 4.51 -4.33
C SER A 298 -8.25 3.82 -5.18
N ARG A 299 -9.49 3.87 -4.71
CA ARG A 299 -10.68 3.38 -5.41
C ARG A 299 -10.77 3.82 -6.88
N THR A 300 -10.34 5.04 -7.19
CA THR A 300 -10.43 5.62 -8.53
C THR A 300 -9.29 5.15 -9.46
N GLY A 301 -8.34 4.35 -8.96
CA GLY A 301 -7.20 3.89 -9.71
C GLY A 301 -6.03 4.88 -9.74
N SER A 302 -6.07 5.93 -8.91
CA SER A 302 -4.99 6.92 -8.76
C SER A 302 -4.28 6.77 -7.41
N GLY A 303 -2.98 6.98 -7.41
CA GLY A 303 -2.11 7.07 -6.23
C GLY A 303 -0.90 7.95 -6.53
N THR A 304 -0.03 8.20 -5.56
CA THR A 304 1.17 9.02 -5.76
C THR A 304 2.47 8.26 -5.59
N THR A 305 3.56 8.87 -6.05
CA THR A 305 4.91 8.35 -5.83
C THR A 305 5.27 8.34 -4.35
N LYS A 306 4.80 9.33 -3.57
CA LYS A 306 4.93 9.34 -2.11
C LYS A 306 4.21 8.15 -1.48
N ASP A 307 2.97 7.85 -1.86
CA ASP A 307 2.22 6.72 -1.29
C ASP A 307 2.90 5.38 -1.61
N ALA A 308 3.42 5.23 -2.84
CA ALA A 308 4.20 4.06 -3.22
C ALA A 308 5.49 3.92 -2.40
N ILE A 309 6.16 5.05 -2.13
CA ILE A 309 7.35 5.11 -1.28
C ILE A 309 7.01 4.70 0.16
N GLU A 310 5.91 5.20 0.72
CA GLU A 310 5.51 4.88 2.09
C GLU A 310 5.14 3.42 2.28
N ALA A 311 4.40 2.87 1.32
CA ALA A 311 4.13 1.44 1.29
C ALA A 311 5.44 0.59 1.23
N ILE A 312 6.46 1.07 0.50
CA ILE A 312 7.78 0.42 0.46
C ILE A 312 8.55 0.61 1.78
N ASN A 313 8.48 1.78 2.42
CA ASN A 313 9.06 2.02 3.75
C ASN A 313 8.47 1.06 4.78
N TYR A 314 7.15 0.93 4.80
CA TYR A 314 6.44 -0.01 5.65
C TYR A 314 6.97 -1.43 5.49
N VAL A 315 7.05 -1.96 4.26
CA VAL A 315 7.49 -3.35 4.06
C VAL A 315 8.98 -3.55 4.40
N ILE A 316 9.83 -2.55 4.18
CA ILE A 316 11.22 -2.55 4.68
C ILE A 316 11.25 -2.63 6.21
N ASN A 317 10.42 -1.86 6.89
CA ASN A 317 10.32 -1.88 8.34
C ASN A 317 9.85 -3.27 8.83
N ARG A 318 8.81 -3.85 8.23
CA ARG A 318 8.34 -5.20 8.55
C ARG A 318 9.42 -6.26 8.32
N LYS A 319 10.20 -6.14 7.24
CA LYS A 319 11.36 -6.99 6.94
C LYS A 319 12.40 -6.94 8.06
N GLN A 320 12.76 -5.73 8.50
CA GLN A 320 13.72 -5.49 9.59
C GLN A 320 13.19 -5.99 10.94
N ALA A 321 11.87 -5.98 11.14
CA ALA A 321 11.21 -6.56 12.31
C ALA A 321 11.14 -8.11 12.27
N GLY A 322 11.69 -8.75 11.24
CA GLY A 322 11.82 -10.20 11.15
C GLY A 322 10.74 -10.91 10.31
N VAL A 323 9.85 -10.16 9.65
CA VAL A 323 8.90 -10.75 8.70
C VAL A 323 9.67 -11.29 7.48
N ASN A 324 9.40 -12.54 7.07
CA ASN A 324 10.04 -13.16 5.91
C ASN A 324 9.40 -12.70 4.59
N VAL A 325 9.29 -11.39 4.40
CA VAL A 325 8.94 -10.79 3.10
C VAL A 325 10.12 -10.84 2.16
N ARG A 326 9.87 -11.34 0.94
CA ARG A 326 10.92 -11.66 -0.04
C ARG A 326 10.67 -11.07 -1.42
N ILE A 327 9.43 -10.71 -1.73
CA ILE A 327 9.02 -10.21 -3.03
C ILE A 327 8.07 -9.04 -2.81
N ILE A 328 8.25 -7.96 -3.57
CA ILE A 328 7.24 -6.91 -3.72
C ILE A 328 6.69 -7.00 -5.15
N SER A 329 5.42 -7.37 -5.29
CA SER A 329 4.72 -7.37 -6.56
C SER A 329 4.16 -5.99 -6.84
N ALA A 330 4.55 -5.39 -7.96
CA ALA A 330 4.15 -4.05 -8.38
C ALA A 330 3.57 -4.10 -9.81
N SER A 331 2.25 -4.29 -9.92
CA SER A 331 1.54 -4.43 -11.20
C SER A 331 1.03 -3.08 -11.75
N TRP A 332 1.88 -2.06 -11.67
CA TRP A 332 1.58 -0.69 -12.08
C TRP A 332 2.82 -0.06 -12.71
N GLY A 333 2.68 1.12 -13.29
CA GLY A 333 3.81 1.82 -13.89
C GLY A 333 3.53 3.28 -14.17
N SER A 334 4.60 4.01 -14.45
CA SER A 334 4.57 5.40 -14.89
C SER A 334 5.58 5.61 -16.01
N THR A 335 5.34 6.62 -16.86
CA THR A 335 6.28 7.03 -17.90
C THR A 335 7.35 8.00 -17.39
N GLN A 336 7.17 8.50 -16.17
CA GLN A 336 8.07 9.47 -15.54
C GLN A 336 9.05 8.78 -14.60
N LYS A 337 10.30 9.25 -14.59
CA LYS A 337 11.33 8.75 -13.68
C LYS A 337 11.27 9.50 -12.35
N SER A 338 11.20 8.76 -11.23
CA SER A 338 11.42 9.27 -9.87
C SER A 338 12.73 8.73 -9.29
N LYS A 339 13.61 9.62 -8.83
CA LYS A 339 14.83 9.26 -8.09
C LYS A 339 14.51 8.80 -6.68
N ALA A 340 13.49 9.40 -6.05
CA ALA A 340 13.03 9.02 -4.72
C ALA A 340 12.52 7.57 -4.70
N LEU A 341 11.65 7.21 -5.65
CA LEU A 341 11.15 5.84 -5.79
C LEU A 341 12.28 4.85 -6.12
N GLU A 342 13.20 5.22 -7.01
CA GLU A 342 14.38 4.40 -7.32
C GLU A 342 15.22 4.13 -6.06
N ALA A 343 15.39 5.12 -5.18
CA ALA A 343 16.17 5.00 -3.96
C ALA A 343 15.55 4.01 -2.96
N VAL A 344 14.22 4.05 -2.76
CA VAL A 344 13.55 3.12 -1.84
C VAL A 344 13.44 1.71 -2.41
N ILE A 345 13.27 1.55 -3.73
CA ILE A 345 13.34 0.24 -4.40
C ILE A 345 14.73 -0.37 -4.20
N ARG A 346 15.79 0.43 -4.39
CA ARG A 346 17.16 -0.01 -4.14
C ARG A 346 17.34 -0.42 -2.69
N LYS A 347 16.80 0.35 -1.74
CA LYS A 347 16.85 0.03 -0.32
C LYS A 347 16.13 -1.28 0.00
N ALA A 348 14.94 -1.53 -0.57
CA ALA A 348 14.25 -2.81 -0.44
C ALA A 348 15.09 -3.99 -0.98
N GLY A 349 15.77 -3.78 -2.10
CA GLY A 349 16.73 -4.74 -2.66
C GLY A 349 17.93 -5.02 -1.75
N GLU A 350 18.47 -4.00 -1.08
CA GLU A 350 19.54 -4.14 -0.08
C GLU A 350 19.10 -4.95 1.16
N GLU A 351 17.82 -4.92 1.51
CA GLU A 351 17.20 -5.77 2.54
C GLU A 351 16.88 -7.20 2.05
N GLY A 352 17.23 -7.52 0.80
CA GLY A 352 17.09 -8.85 0.21
C GLY A 352 15.68 -9.17 -0.30
N MET A 353 14.90 -8.15 -0.65
CA MET A 353 13.63 -8.30 -1.37
C MET A 353 13.86 -8.20 -2.88
N LEU A 354 13.10 -8.98 -3.65
CA LEU A 354 13.04 -8.90 -5.11
C LEU A 354 12.01 -7.85 -5.56
#